data_AF-A0A1L9TI40-F1
#
_entry.id   AF-A0A1L9TI40-F1
#
_cell.length_a   1.000
_cell.length_b   1.000
_cell.length_c   1.000
_cell.angle_alpha   90.00
_cell.angle_beta   90.00
_cell.angle_gamma   90.00
#
_symmetry.space_group_name_H-M   'P 1'
#
loop_
_entity.id
_entity.type
_entity.pdbx_description
1 polymer ?
#
loop_
_entity_poly.entity_id
_entity_poly.type
_entity_poly.pdbx_seq_one_letter_code
_entity_poly.pdbx_strand_id
1 'polypeptide(L)'
;MASYNPNPPVHGNPFIDIPSDTDSNPFRWVHEDILSVFRLSRLLPLILLPLRPFKSGSADELYPSLPNLRDLTLHGILIISQISLLISLPFAFITLWAVPFIVHAVFYAVFALLTAVVVRLLNGPPSGRSLIGVPTSRQPVNDERELWFFINGIATGTHWHQSNLNLLAETFGREIVGIHNPTKGLILDLIECLIQRDLDYKTADIRQGRAQLRAALAAPSTQKVVLIAHSQGGIIAASILDWLFGGLGHKELRKLEVYTFASAGRALRNPPLRDLGDVDGGGGGDRHHEHEHEHEHGHDNPGPGAMLGHRRGQGPSRAGRVLRHIEHYANTKDFVSNIGVLRFTSPVAAYLNGSPFSGSVFVREGSGHLLNMHYLDTMFGEDGRFMDRMVDLPVKGLDGVERIMQRQLGDLSRLWKYRDGDSPDEEVAVDVKGIE
;
A
#
# COMPACT_ATOMS: atom_id res chain seq x y z
N MET A 1 12.76 29.98 38.29
CA MET A 1 13.68 28.86 38.61
C MET A 1 13.78 27.99 37.37
N ALA A 2 14.99 27.77 36.86
CA ALA A 2 15.21 26.81 35.77
C ALA A 2 15.76 25.52 36.40
N SER A 3 15.17 24.37 36.06
CA SER A 3 15.71 23.07 36.42
C SER A 3 16.38 22.44 35.21
N TYR A 4 17.59 21.93 35.44
CA TYR A 4 18.34 21.11 34.50
C TYR A 4 18.46 19.73 35.12
N ASN A 5 17.97 18.70 34.42
CA ASN A 5 18.02 17.33 34.90
C ASN A 5 18.94 16.55 33.94
N PRO A 6 20.24 16.37 34.27
CA PRO A 6 21.13 15.60 33.42
C PRO A 6 20.70 14.13 33.42
N ASN A 7 20.53 13.54 32.24
CA ASN A 7 20.33 12.09 32.13
C ASN A 7 21.60 11.38 32.65
N PRO A 8 21.50 10.47 33.63
CA PRO A 8 22.64 9.68 34.07
C PRO A 8 23.15 8.80 32.91
N PRO A 9 24.47 8.66 32.72
CA PRO A 9 25.01 7.75 31.71
C PRO A 9 24.65 6.31 32.08
N VAL A 10 23.92 5.62 31.19
CA VAL A 10 23.55 4.22 31.36
C VAL A 10 24.79 3.35 31.10
N HIS A 11 25.46 2.93 32.18
CA HIS A 11 26.53 1.93 32.09
C HIS A 11 25.91 0.52 32.06
N GLY A 12 26.34 -0.31 31.12
CA GLY A 12 25.89 -1.70 30.99
C GLY A 12 24.69 -1.94 30.07
N ASN A 13 24.36 -1.01 29.18
CA ASN A 13 23.34 -1.24 28.16
C ASN A 13 23.89 -2.20 27.08
N PRO A 14 23.35 -3.43 26.92
CA PRO A 14 23.80 -4.35 25.87
C PRO A 14 23.37 -3.92 24.46
N PHE A 15 22.54 -2.89 24.34
CA PHE A 15 22.04 -2.31 23.08
C PHE A 15 22.81 -1.05 22.64
N ILE A 16 24.08 -0.90 23.07
CA ILE A 16 24.94 0.21 22.62
C ILE A 16 25.33 0.04 21.16
N ASP A 17 25.48 -1.20 20.71
CA ASP A 17 25.83 -1.50 19.34
C ASP A 17 24.58 -1.44 18.46
N ILE A 18 24.62 -0.55 17.46
CA ILE A 18 23.61 -0.53 16.40
C ILE A 18 23.70 -1.87 15.67
N PRO A 19 22.59 -2.61 15.54
CA PRO A 19 22.57 -3.87 14.82
C PRO A 19 23.19 -3.71 13.42
N SER A 20 24.11 -4.61 13.04
CA SER A 20 24.88 -4.51 11.79
C SER A 20 24.04 -4.60 10.52
N ASP A 21 22.78 -5.02 10.64
CA ASP A 21 21.75 -5.08 9.61
C ASP A 21 20.97 -3.77 9.45
N THR A 22 21.24 -2.76 10.28
CA THR A 22 20.67 -1.42 10.14
C THR A 22 21.33 -0.70 8.95
N ASP A 23 20.67 -0.70 7.80
CA ASP A 23 21.15 0.01 6.61
C ASP A 23 21.23 1.53 6.89
N SER A 24 22.45 2.06 6.94
CA SER A 24 22.71 3.44 7.36
C SER A 24 22.53 4.46 6.23
N ASN A 25 22.40 4.03 4.96
CA ASN A 25 22.30 4.92 3.81
C ASN A 25 20.90 4.89 3.17
N PRO A 26 20.07 5.94 3.36
CA PRO A 26 18.72 5.96 2.82
C PRO A 26 18.66 5.98 1.28
N PHE A 27 19.74 6.41 0.60
CA PHE A 27 19.81 6.46 -0.86
C PHE A 27 20.19 5.12 -1.51
N ARG A 28 20.62 4.13 -0.72
CA ARG A 28 20.97 2.82 -1.27
C ARG A 28 19.77 2.16 -1.94
N TRP A 29 18.59 2.25 -1.34
CA TRP A 29 17.36 1.67 -1.92
C TRP A 29 16.97 2.35 -3.22
N VAL A 30 17.08 3.68 -3.29
CA VAL A 30 16.87 4.46 -4.53
C VAL A 30 17.80 3.96 -5.63
N HIS A 31 19.08 3.76 -5.33
CA HIS A 31 20.05 3.24 -6.29
C HIS A 31 19.71 1.82 -6.76
N GLU A 32 19.36 0.91 -5.85
CA GLU A 32 18.94 -0.45 -6.20
C GLU A 32 17.70 -0.48 -7.09
N ASP A 33 16.79 0.46 -6.89
CA ASP A 33 15.56 0.56 -7.64
C ASP A 33 15.77 1.20 -9.02
N ILE A 34 16.65 2.19 -9.14
CA ILE A 34 17.14 2.68 -10.44
C ILE A 34 17.79 1.54 -11.24
N LEU A 35 18.65 0.73 -10.62
CA LEU A 35 19.24 -0.45 -11.29
C LEU A 35 18.18 -1.46 -11.73
N SER A 36 17.11 -1.62 -10.95
CA SER A 36 16.01 -2.52 -11.29
C SER A 36 15.26 -2.08 -12.55
N VAL A 37 15.16 -0.77 -12.83
CA VAL A 37 14.61 -0.24 -14.08
C VAL A 37 15.37 -0.78 -15.29
N PHE A 38 16.71 -0.75 -15.25
CA PHE A 38 17.53 -1.26 -16.35
C PHE A 38 17.39 -2.78 -16.51
N ARG A 39 17.39 -3.52 -15.39
CA ARG A 39 17.22 -4.99 -15.39
C ARG A 39 15.87 -5.42 -15.97
N LEU A 40 14.81 -4.67 -15.68
CA LEU A 40 13.45 -4.98 -16.09
C LEU A 40 12.97 -4.15 -17.30
N SER A 41 13.89 -3.48 -18.00
CA SER A 41 13.59 -2.61 -19.15
C SER A 41 12.76 -3.28 -20.24
N ARG A 42 12.90 -4.61 -20.43
CA ARG A 42 12.10 -5.42 -21.36
C ARG A 42 10.60 -5.42 -21.04
N LEU A 43 10.21 -5.13 -19.79
CA LEU A 43 8.82 -5.04 -19.35
C LEU A 43 8.23 -3.64 -19.54
N LEU A 44 9.03 -2.60 -19.81
CA LEU A 44 8.53 -1.22 -19.96
C LEU A 44 7.49 -1.08 -21.10
N PRO A 45 7.70 -1.67 -22.30
CA PRO A 45 6.65 -1.63 -23.33
C PRO A 45 5.37 -2.36 -22.90
N LEU A 46 5.49 -3.34 -22.01
CA LEU A 46 4.37 -4.15 -21.51
C LEU A 46 3.51 -3.43 -20.46
N ILE A 47 3.87 -2.21 -20.05
CA ILE A 47 3.03 -1.35 -19.22
C ILE A 47 1.74 -0.99 -19.97
N LEU A 48 1.86 -0.69 -21.27
CA LEU A 48 0.73 -0.30 -22.13
C LEU A 48 0.17 -1.47 -22.95
N LEU A 49 0.88 -2.61 -23.02
CA LEU A 49 0.46 -3.77 -23.80
C LEU A 49 -0.23 -4.83 -22.93
N PRO A 50 -1.33 -5.43 -23.40
CA PRO A 50 -1.88 -5.30 -24.75
C PRO A 50 -2.79 -4.06 -24.93
N LEU A 51 -2.75 -3.44 -26.11
CA LEU A 51 -3.65 -2.30 -26.43
C LEU A 51 -5.12 -2.70 -26.59
N ARG A 52 -5.42 -4.00 -26.68
CA ARG A 52 -6.75 -4.55 -26.97
C ARG A 52 -6.91 -5.89 -26.22
N PRO A 53 -8.15 -6.34 -25.96
CA PRO A 53 -9.43 -5.69 -26.27
C PRO A 53 -9.73 -4.49 -25.37
N PHE A 54 -10.65 -3.63 -25.81
CA PHE A 54 -11.23 -2.57 -24.98
C PHE A 54 -12.59 -3.04 -24.46
N LYS A 55 -12.63 -3.83 -23.36
CA LYS A 55 -13.90 -4.44 -22.95
C LYS A 55 -14.82 -3.43 -22.27
N SER A 56 -14.26 -2.46 -21.57
CA SER A 56 -15.00 -1.38 -20.91
C SER A 56 -15.15 -0.13 -21.77
N GLY A 57 -14.80 -0.21 -23.07
CA GLY A 57 -15.04 0.86 -24.04
C GLY A 57 -14.35 2.16 -23.64
N SER A 58 -15.09 3.27 -23.57
CA SER A 58 -14.52 4.57 -23.21
C SER A 58 -13.97 4.67 -21.78
N ALA A 59 -14.27 3.69 -20.92
CA ALA A 59 -13.65 3.62 -19.60
C ALA A 59 -12.23 3.03 -19.63
N ASP A 60 -11.83 2.36 -20.71
CA ASP A 60 -10.46 1.89 -20.85
C ASP A 60 -9.53 3.07 -21.15
N GLU A 61 -8.42 3.16 -20.43
CA GLU A 61 -7.55 4.33 -20.45
C GLU A 61 -6.94 4.60 -21.84
N LEU A 62 -6.73 3.55 -22.64
CA LEU A 62 -6.20 3.64 -24.01
C LEU A 62 -7.27 3.57 -25.11
N TYR A 63 -8.56 3.52 -24.76
CA TYR A 63 -9.62 3.56 -25.75
C TYR A 63 -9.59 4.91 -26.49
N PRO A 64 -9.72 4.94 -27.83
CA PRO A 64 -9.55 6.16 -28.63
C PRO A 64 -10.77 7.10 -28.55
N SER A 65 -11.18 7.47 -27.33
CA SER A 65 -12.14 8.54 -27.08
C SER A 65 -11.43 9.90 -27.11
N LEU A 66 -12.16 10.98 -27.43
CA LEU A 66 -11.60 12.32 -27.44
C LEU A 66 -10.97 12.73 -26.08
N PRO A 67 -11.61 12.44 -24.92
CA PRO A 67 -11.00 12.69 -23.62
C PRO A 67 -9.69 11.91 -23.37
N ASN A 68 -9.64 10.61 -23.69
CA ASN A 68 -8.43 9.82 -23.54
C ASN A 68 -7.32 10.28 -24.47
N LEU A 69 -7.66 10.60 -25.73
CA LEU A 69 -6.69 11.13 -26.70
C LEU A 69 -6.12 12.48 -26.26
N ARG A 70 -6.94 13.34 -25.65
CA ARG A 70 -6.47 14.59 -25.03
C ARG A 70 -5.48 14.29 -23.91
N ASP A 71 -5.81 13.42 -22.96
CA ASP A 71 -4.93 13.10 -21.83
C ASP A 71 -3.61 12.48 -22.32
N LEU A 72 -3.66 11.54 -23.26
CA LEU A 72 -2.49 10.96 -23.92
C LEU A 72 -1.63 12.01 -24.61
N THR A 73 -2.26 12.99 -25.29
CA THR A 73 -1.54 14.08 -25.96
C THR A 73 -0.84 14.98 -24.94
N LEU A 74 -1.52 15.37 -23.86
CA LEU A 74 -0.94 16.19 -22.79
C LEU A 74 0.21 15.46 -22.08
N HIS A 75 0.07 14.16 -21.82
CA HIS A 75 1.16 13.33 -21.30
C HIS A 75 2.33 13.23 -22.30
N GLY A 76 2.07 13.11 -23.60
CA GLY A 76 3.09 13.14 -24.64
C GLY A 76 3.89 14.44 -24.64
N ILE A 77 3.20 15.59 -24.52
CA ILE A 77 3.83 16.91 -24.38
C ILE A 77 4.70 16.96 -23.12
N LEU A 78 4.20 16.45 -21.98
CA LEU A 78 4.96 16.41 -20.72
C LEU A 78 6.17 15.50 -20.79
N ILE A 79 6.09 14.34 -21.45
CA ILE A 79 7.23 13.43 -21.61
C ILE A 79 8.34 14.13 -22.40
N ILE A 80 8.02 14.72 -23.55
CA ILE A 80 9.00 15.43 -24.38
C ILE A 80 9.60 16.62 -23.61
N SER A 81 8.76 17.42 -22.94
CA SER A 81 9.21 18.59 -22.20
C SER A 81 10.09 18.18 -21.01
N GLN A 82 9.70 17.19 -20.22
CA GLN A 82 10.41 16.76 -19.01
C GLN A 82 11.73 16.06 -19.35
N ILE A 83 11.79 15.28 -20.43
CA ILE A 83 13.08 14.76 -20.94
C ILE A 83 13.99 15.92 -21.34
N SER A 84 13.46 16.93 -22.04
CA SER A 84 14.23 18.13 -22.41
C SER A 84 14.72 18.89 -21.17
N LEU A 85 13.91 19.00 -20.12
CA LEU A 85 14.30 19.56 -18.84
C LEU A 85 15.48 18.78 -18.23
N LEU A 86 15.38 17.45 -18.14
CA LEU A 86 16.44 16.62 -17.56
C LEU A 86 17.75 16.74 -18.33
N ILE A 87 17.70 16.80 -19.67
CA ILE A 87 18.87 17.03 -20.53
C ILE A 87 19.44 18.45 -20.32
N SER A 88 18.60 19.43 -20.05
CA SER A 88 19.04 20.82 -19.84
C SER A 88 19.84 21.01 -18.54
N LEU A 89 19.63 20.18 -17.51
CA LEU A 89 20.30 20.29 -16.21
C LEU A 89 21.84 20.15 -16.29
N PRO A 90 22.42 19.08 -16.88
CA PRO A 90 23.87 18.98 -17.03
C PRO A 90 24.43 20.07 -17.95
N PHE A 91 23.68 20.47 -18.99
CA PHE A 91 24.09 21.56 -19.87
C PHE A 91 24.18 22.88 -19.10
N ALA A 92 23.14 23.23 -18.33
CA ALA A 92 23.12 24.42 -17.50
C ALA A 92 24.29 24.40 -16.52
N PHE A 93 24.53 23.28 -15.83
CA PHE A 93 25.66 23.13 -14.91
C PHE A 93 27.01 23.43 -15.58
N ILE A 94 27.23 22.91 -16.79
CA ILE A 94 28.47 23.15 -17.56
C ILE A 94 28.56 24.62 -18.02
N THR A 95 27.45 25.27 -18.34
CA THR A 95 27.43 26.65 -18.86
C THR A 95 27.30 27.74 -17.80
N LEU A 96 27.12 27.39 -16.52
CA LEU A 96 26.91 28.34 -15.42
C LEU A 96 27.99 29.42 -15.32
N TRP A 97 29.23 29.12 -15.74
CA TRP A 97 30.34 30.07 -15.74
C TRP A 97 30.37 30.98 -16.98
N ALA A 98 29.74 30.58 -18.08
CA ALA A 98 29.78 31.27 -19.37
C ALA A 98 28.50 32.05 -19.68
N VAL A 99 27.36 31.60 -19.15
CA VAL A 99 26.04 32.18 -19.38
C VAL A 99 25.53 32.81 -18.09
N PRO A 100 25.05 34.07 -18.12
CA PRO A 100 24.51 34.72 -16.92
C PRO A 100 23.40 33.88 -16.28
N PHE A 101 23.45 33.74 -14.95
CA PHE A 101 22.48 32.97 -14.16
C PHE A 101 21.02 33.32 -14.49
N ILE A 102 20.73 34.59 -14.79
CA ILE A 102 19.38 35.05 -15.14
C ILE A 102 18.80 34.34 -16.37
N VAL A 103 19.62 33.96 -17.35
CA VAL A 103 19.16 33.26 -18.56
C VAL A 103 18.68 31.85 -18.18
N HIS A 104 19.43 31.14 -17.33
CA HIS A 104 19.01 29.85 -16.80
C HIS A 104 17.76 29.97 -15.94
N ALA A 105 17.70 30.97 -15.06
CA ALA A 105 16.55 31.21 -14.20
C ALA A 105 15.27 31.46 -15.01
N VAL A 106 15.34 32.30 -16.05
CA VAL A 106 14.20 32.58 -16.95
C VAL A 106 13.80 31.31 -17.70
N PHE A 107 14.76 30.55 -18.24
CA PHE A 107 14.48 29.29 -18.93
C PHE A 107 13.70 28.31 -18.02
N TYR A 108 14.19 28.08 -16.80
CA TYR A 108 13.52 27.17 -15.87
C TYR A 108 12.17 27.72 -15.36
N ALA A 109 12.02 29.04 -15.21
CA ALA A 109 10.74 29.65 -14.86
C ALA A 109 9.69 29.47 -15.98
N VAL A 110 10.07 29.67 -17.24
CA VAL A 110 9.20 29.43 -18.40
C VAL A 110 8.83 27.95 -18.48
N PHE A 111 9.79 27.05 -18.27
CA PHE A 111 9.53 25.63 -18.25
C PHE A 111 8.57 25.21 -17.13
N ALA A 112 8.77 25.74 -15.92
CA ALA A 112 7.90 25.51 -14.78
C ALA A 112 6.48 26.01 -15.06
N LEU A 113 6.34 27.18 -15.68
CA LEU A 113 5.03 27.71 -16.10
C LEU A 113 4.35 26.82 -17.13
N LEU A 114 5.06 26.38 -18.17
CA LEU A 114 4.51 25.49 -19.20
C LEU A 114 4.05 24.16 -18.58
N THR A 115 4.89 23.56 -17.73
CA THR A 115 4.55 22.33 -17.02
C THR A 115 3.33 22.53 -16.14
N ALA A 116 3.27 23.63 -15.38
CA ALA A 116 2.12 23.96 -14.54
C ALA A 116 0.83 24.10 -15.34
N VAL A 117 0.87 24.72 -16.52
CA VAL A 117 -0.30 24.84 -17.41
C VAL A 117 -0.78 23.47 -17.87
N VAL A 118 0.11 22.61 -18.38
CA VAL A 118 -0.29 21.28 -18.89
C VAL A 118 -0.80 20.39 -17.76
N VAL A 119 -0.13 20.40 -16.60
CA VAL A 119 -0.57 19.69 -15.39
C VAL A 119 -1.94 20.22 -14.91
N ARG A 120 -2.18 21.53 -15.00
CA ARG A 120 -3.46 22.15 -14.66
C ARG A 120 -4.58 21.77 -15.62
N LEU A 121 -4.26 21.48 -16.87
CA LEU A 121 -5.20 20.92 -17.86
C LEU A 121 -5.50 19.44 -17.58
N LEU A 122 -4.55 18.64 -17.10
CA LEU A 122 -4.76 17.24 -16.73
C LEU A 122 -5.56 17.07 -15.43
N ASN A 123 -5.25 17.87 -14.41
CA ASN A 123 -5.80 17.70 -13.06
C ASN A 123 -6.97 18.64 -12.70
N GLY A 124 -7.31 19.57 -13.59
CA GLY A 124 -8.33 20.57 -13.28
C GLY A 124 -7.93 21.51 -12.12
N PRO A 125 -8.86 22.34 -11.62
CA PRO A 125 -8.60 23.23 -10.49
C PRO A 125 -8.32 22.45 -9.21
N PRO A 126 -7.48 22.97 -8.31
CA PRO A 126 -7.43 22.47 -6.95
C PRO A 126 -8.84 22.46 -6.35
N SER A 127 -9.30 21.29 -5.94
CA SER A 127 -10.62 21.07 -5.35
C SER A 127 -10.44 20.53 -3.94
N GLY A 128 -11.22 21.04 -2.98
CA GLY A 128 -11.32 20.45 -1.64
C GLY A 128 -12.28 19.26 -1.58
N ARG A 129 -12.91 18.89 -2.71
CA ARG A 129 -13.86 17.78 -2.82
C ARG A 129 -13.24 16.64 -3.62
N SER A 130 -13.37 15.43 -3.09
CA SER A 130 -13.07 14.18 -3.78
C SER A 130 -14.03 13.94 -4.95
N LEU A 131 -13.51 13.31 -6.00
CA LEU A 131 -14.35 12.71 -7.03
C LEU A 131 -15.03 11.46 -6.47
N ILE A 132 -16.19 11.12 -7.02
CA ILE A 132 -17.00 9.99 -6.58
C ILE A 132 -17.39 9.18 -7.81
N GLY A 133 -17.21 7.86 -7.75
CA GLY A 133 -17.76 6.91 -8.71
C GLY A 133 -19.07 6.36 -8.16
N VAL A 134 -20.13 6.38 -8.97
CA VAL A 134 -21.44 5.81 -8.65
C VAL A 134 -21.80 4.84 -9.77
N PRO A 135 -22.25 3.60 -9.46
CA PRO A 135 -22.73 2.67 -10.48
C PRO A 135 -23.86 3.28 -11.30
N THR A 136 -23.85 3.01 -12.60
CA THR A 136 -24.85 3.54 -13.53
C THR A 136 -25.91 2.51 -13.89
N SER A 137 -25.57 1.22 -13.85
CA SER A 137 -26.51 0.14 -14.13
C SER A 137 -27.50 -0.14 -13.00
N ARG A 138 -27.14 0.23 -11.76
CA ARG A 138 -27.86 -0.15 -10.54
C ARG A 138 -27.70 0.90 -9.44
N GLN A 139 -28.57 0.85 -8.44
CA GLN A 139 -28.41 1.65 -7.23
C GLN A 139 -27.23 1.13 -6.40
N PRO A 140 -26.42 2.02 -5.80
CA PRO A 140 -25.35 1.61 -4.89
C PRO A 140 -25.91 0.78 -3.73
N VAL A 141 -25.29 -0.36 -3.45
CA VAL A 141 -25.73 -1.23 -2.35
C VAL A 141 -25.26 -0.74 -0.98
N ASN A 142 -24.21 0.09 -0.95
CA ASN A 142 -23.61 0.58 0.28
C ASN A 142 -24.23 1.89 0.77
N ASP A 143 -24.19 2.09 2.08
CA ASP A 143 -24.66 3.27 2.79
C ASP A 143 -23.54 3.85 3.69
N GLU A 144 -23.90 4.73 4.63
CA GLU A 144 -22.96 5.33 5.58
C GLU A 144 -22.21 4.33 6.49
N ARG A 145 -22.66 3.06 6.54
CA ARG A 145 -22.03 1.99 7.32
C ARG A 145 -20.89 1.31 6.55
N GLU A 146 -20.91 1.35 5.22
CA GLU A 146 -19.92 0.71 4.34
C GLU A 146 -19.32 1.74 3.37
N LEU A 147 -18.11 2.21 3.69
CA LEU A 147 -17.45 3.28 2.94
C LEU A 147 -16.31 2.73 2.08
N TRP A 148 -16.29 3.08 0.80
CA TRP A 148 -15.25 2.64 -0.15
C TRP A 148 -14.40 3.80 -0.63
N PHE A 149 -13.09 3.58 -0.65
CA PHE A 149 -12.10 4.57 -1.07
C PHE A 149 -11.18 3.99 -2.14
N PHE A 150 -10.76 4.82 -3.09
CA PHE A 150 -9.81 4.45 -4.14
C PHE A 150 -8.65 5.45 -4.25
N ILE A 151 -7.42 4.93 -4.31
CA ILE A 151 -6.19 5.71 -4.57
C ILE A 151 -5.61 5.28 -5.92
N ASN A 152 -5.48 6.22 -6.86
CA ASN A 152 -4.90 5.97 -8.18
C ASN A 152 -3.37 5.93 -8.20
N GLY A 153 -2.83 5.48 -9.33
CA GLY A 153 -1.40 5.43 -9.62
C GLY A 153 -0.82 6.74 -10.16
N ILE A 154 0.29 6.61 -10.87
CA ILE A 154 0.94 7.72 -11.59
C ILE A 154 0.23 8.06 -12.89
N ALA A 155 0.61 9.18 -13.50
CA ALA A 155 0.17 9.57 -14.82
C ALA A 155 -1.36 9.58 -14.99
N THR A 156 -2.11 9.83 -13.91
CA THR A 156 -3.57 9.84 -13.95
C THR A 156 -4.13 11.20 -13.50
N GLY A 157 -4.65 11.93 -14.49
CA GLY A 157 -5.38 13.18 -14.29
C GLY A 157 -6.81 12.95 -13.82
N THR A 158 -7.60 14.02 -13.73
CA THR A 158 -8.99 13.98 -13.22
C THR A 158 -9.88 13.05 -14.05
N HIS A 159 -9.70 13.04 -15.38
CA HIS A 159 -10.54 12.26 -16.27
C HIS A 159 -10.30 10.74 -16.11
N TRP A 160 -9.04 10.29 -16.19
CA TRP A 160 -8.70 8.88 -15.91
C TRP A 160 -9.04 8.47 -14.48
N HIS A 161 -8.84 9.34 -13.48
CA HIS A 161 -9.21 9.04 -12.10
C HIS A 161 -10.73 8.81 -11.97
N GLN A 162 -11.55 9.68 -12.58
CA GLN A 162 -13.00 9.50 -12.62
C GLN A 162 -13.40 8.22 -13.39
N SER A 163 -12.69 7.91 -14.48
CA SER A 163 -12.94 6.69 -15.25
C SER A 163 -12.65 5.42 -14.44
N ASN A 164 -11.55 5.40 -13.68
CA ASN A 164 -11.25 4.31 -12.75
C ASN A 164 -12.33 4.19 -11.66
N LEU A 165 -12.75 5.30 -11.06
CA LEU A 165 -13.83 5.31 -10.06
C LEU A 165 -15.13 4.76 -10.63
N ASN A 166 -15.52 5.17 -11.84
CA ASN A 166 -16.74 4.71 -12.49
C ASN A 166 -16.71 3.21 -12.73
N LEU A 167 -15.60 2.67 -13.27
CA LEU A 167 -15.51 1.24 -13.54
C LEU A 167 -15.46 0.41 -12.25
N LEU A 168 -14.74 0.87 -11.22
CA LEU A 168 -14.75 0.22 -9.90
C LEU A 168 -16.17 0.22 -9.30
N ALA A 169 -16.85 1.36 -9.35
CA ALA A 169 -18.20 1.52 -8.83
C ALA A 169 -19.21 0.62 -9.55
N GLU A 170 -19.09 0.52 -10.88
CA GLU A 170 -19.89 -0.37 -11.72
C GLU A 170 -19.59 -1.86 -11.45
N THR A 171 -18.30 -2.22 -11.34
CA THR A 171 -17.85 -3.60 -11.10
C THR A 171 -18.33 -4.13 -9.75
N PHE A 172 -18.22 -3.32 -8.70
CA PHE A 172 -18.56 -3.75 -7.34
C PHE A 172 -19.98 -3.35 -6.95
N GLY A 173 -20.69 -2.50 -7.70
CA GLY A 173 -22.02 -2.01 -7.34
C GLY A 173 -22.05 -1.09 -6.12
N ARG A 174 -20.93 -0.40 -5.81
CA ARG A 174 -20.80 0.53 -4.67
C ARG A 174 -20.48 1.95 -5.12
N GLU A 175 -20.90 2.91 -4.32
CA GLU A 175 -20.34 4.26 -4.36
C GLU A 175 -18.91 4.23 -3.81
N ILE A 176 -17.96 4.81 -4.55
CA ILE A 176 -16.53 4.82 -4.21
C ILE A 176 -15.99 6.25 -4.26
N VAL A 177 -15.34 6.68 -3.18
CA VAL A 177 -14.73 8.00 -3.04
C VAL A 177 -13.26 7.96 -3.49
N GLY A 178 -12.89 8.88 -4.37
CA GLY A 178 -11.51 9.03 -4.85
C GLY A 178 -10.62 9.84 -3.91
N ILE A 179 -9.51 9.25 -3.51
CA ILE A 179 -8.33 9.95 -2.97
C ILE A 179 -7.39 10.16 -4.16
N HIS A 180 -7.50 11.33 -4.79
CA HIS A 180 -6.78 11.62 -6.03
C HIS A 180 -5.30 11.91 -5.74
N ASN A 181 -4.41 11.13 -6.35
CA ASN A 181 -2.99 11.42 -6.51
C ASN A 181 -2.79 12.18 -7.85
N PRO A 182 -2.67 13.52 -7.85
CA PRO A 182 -2.66 14.30 -9.08
C PRO A 182 -1.33 14.15 -9.81
N THR A 183 -1.40 13.90 -11.12
CA THR A 183 -0.20 13.69 -11.94
C THR A 183 0.58 14.98 -12.21
N LYS A 184 1.90 14.91 -12.11
CA LYS A 184 2.86 15.92 -12.56
C LYS A 184 3.43 15.59 -13.94
N GLY A 185 2.85 14.60 -14.62
CA GLY A 185 3.40 13.97 -15.82
C GLY A 185 4.22 12.73 -15.47
N LEU A 186 4.32 11.81 -16.43
CA LEU A 186 4.89 10.48 -16.21
C LEU A 186 6.31 10.51 -15.59
N ILE A 187 7.20 11.38 -16.09
CA ILE A 187 8.59 11.40 -15.64
C ILE A 187 8.70 11.95 -14.22
N LEU A 188 8.05 13.08 -13.93
CA LEU A 188 8.08 13.66 -12.59
C LEU A 188 7.35 12.77 -11.57
N ASP A 189 6.27 12.10 -11.97
CA ASP A 189 5.59 11.13 -11.11
C ASP A 189 6.50 9.93 -10.80
N LEU A 190 7.25 9.41 -11.76
CA LEU A 190 8.21 8.32 -11.51
C LEU A 190 9.30 8.72 -10.51
N ILE A 191 9.81 9.97 -10.60
CA ILE A 191 10.78 10.49 -9.64
C ILE A 191 10.15 10.62 -8.26
N GLU A 192 8.94 11.19 -8.16
CA GLU A 192 8.23 11.30 -6.89
C GLU A 192 7.92 9.93 -6.29
N CYS A 193 7.49 8.97 -7.11
CA CYS A 193 7.23 7.59 -6.71
C CYS A 193 8.45 6.95 -6.03
N LEU A 194 9.64 7.09 -6.63
CA LEU A 194 10.89 6.59 -6.04
C LEU A 194 11.21 7.30 -4.72
N ILE A 195 11.08 8.62 -4.66
CA ILE A 195 11.31 9.40 -3.43
C ILE A 195 10.33 8.99 -2.31
N GLN A 196 9.04 8.86 -2.61
CA GLN A 196 8.05 8.39 -1.64
C GLN A 196 8.34 6.97 -1.17
N ARG A 197 8.69 6.08 -2.11
CA ARG A 197 8.91 4.67 -1.83
C ARG A 197 10.13 4.41 -0.96
N ASP A 198 11.21 5.16 -1.20
CA ASP A 198 12.53 4.87 -0.63
C ASP A 198 12.90 5.82 0.51
N LEU A 199 12.34 7.04 0.54
CA LEU A 199 12.63 8.07 1.56
C LEU A 199 11.42 8.41 2.44
N ASP A 200 10.29 7.70 2.26
CA ASP A 200 9.04 7.89 3.00
C ASP A 200 8.50 9.34 2.97
N TYR A 201 8.70 10.03 1.85
CA TYR A 201 8.24 11.42 1.69
C TYR A 201 6.71 11.50 1.66
N LYS A 202 6.13 12.22 2.63
CA LYS A 202 4.67 12.31 2.79
C LYS A 202 4.10 13.47 1.96
N THR A 203 3.50 13.15 0.82
CA THR A 203 2.84 14.12 -0.07
C THR A 203 1.47 14.56 0.44
N ALA A 204 0.82 15.49 -0.28
CA ALA A 204 -0.45 16.08 0.12
C ALA A 204 -1.61 15.05 0.09
N ASP A 205 -1.65 14.20 -0.92
CA ASP A 205 -2.56 13.08 -1.11
C ASP A 205 -2.47 12.07 0.06
N ILE A 206 -1.27 11.72 0.53
CA ILE A 206 -1.08 10.90 1.73
C ILE A 206 -1.72 11.56 2.95
N ARG A 207 -1.49 12.87 3.16
CA ARG A 207 -2.06 13.61 4.31
C ARG A 207 -3.58 13.71 4.24
N GLN A 208 -4.14 14.00 3.06
CA GLN A 208 -5.58 14.10 2.85
C GLN A 208 -6.26 12.74 2.97
N GLY A 209 -5.73 11.70 2.32
CA GLY A 209 -6.22 10.34 2.41
C GLY A 209 -6.18 9.80 3.84
N ARG A 210 -5.12 10.08 4.60
CA ARG A 210 -5.04 9.75 6.03
C ARG A 210 -6.16 10.45 6.82
N ALA A 211 -6.39 11.74 6.59
CA ALA A 211 -7.44 12.48 7.28
C ALA A 211 -8.83 11.90 6.98
N GLN A 212 -9.11 11.60 5.69
CA GLN A 212 -10.37 10.99 5.26
C GLN A 212 -10.58 9.60 5.86
N LEU A 213 -9.60 8.70 5.72
CA LEU A 213 -9.71 7.33 6.26
C LEU A 213 -9.78 7.31 7.79
N ARG A 214 -9.02 8.17 8.48
CA ARG A 214 -9.12 8.29 9.94
C ARG A 214 -10.51 8.72 10.37
N ALA A 215 -11.10 9.71 9.68
CA ALA A 215 -12.45 10.18 9.99
C ALA A 215 -13.50 9.09 9.73
N ALA A 216 -13.40 8.39 8.60
CA ALA A 216 -14.28 7.28 8.25
C ALA A 216 -14.21 6.14 9.27
N LEU A 217 -13.01 5.70 9.67
CA LEU A 217 -12.84 4.60 10.63
C LEU A 217 -13.31 4.96 12.04
N ALA A 218 -13.12 6.23 12.44
CA ALA A 218 -13.54 6.75 13.75
C ALA A 218 -15.05 7.03 13.84
N ALA A 219 -15.76 7.13 12.71
CA ALA A 219 -17.19 7.40 12.70
C ALA A 219 -17.98 6.27 13.40
N PRO A 220 -18.94 6.58 14.29
CA PRO A 220 -19.72 5.56 15.00
C PRO A 220 -20.63 4.73 14.10
N SER A 221 -21.16 5.32 13.01
CA SER A 221 -22.04 4.66 12.05
C SER A 221 -21.27 3.68 11.15
N THR A 222 -19.99 3.94 10.89
CA THR A 222 -19.17 3.14 9.98
C THR A 222 -18.82 1.79 10.60
N GLN A 223 -19.22 0.73 9.91
CA GLN A 223 -18.96 -0.67 10.28
C GLN A 223 -17.85 -1.27 9.42
N LYS A 224 -17.73 -0.82 8.16
CA LYS A 224 -16.77 -1.33 7.19
C LYS A 224 -16.18 -0.19 6.37
N VAL A 225 -14.88 -0.26 6.15
CA VAL A 225 -14.15 0.62 5.23
C VAL A 225 -13.34 -0.24 4.29
N VAL A 226 -13.50 -0.03 2.99
CA VAL A 226 -12.72 -0.71 1.95
C VAL A 226 -11.79 0.31 1.30
N LEU A 227 -10.49 0.00 1.27
CA LEU A 227 -9.49 0.80 0.59
C LEU A 227 -8.92 0.04 -0.60
N ILE A 228 -9.13 0.56 -1.80
CA ILE A 228 -8.52 0.07 -3.03
C ILE A 228 -7.38 0.99 -3.44
N ALA A 229 -6.24 0.44 -3.84
CA ALA A 229 -5.11 1.22 -4.31
C ALA A 229 -4.48 0.61 -5.57
N HIS A 230 -4.06 1.45 -6.52
CA HIS A 230 -3.41 1.00 -7.76
C HIS A 230 -2.01 1.60 -7.91
N SER A 231 -1.03 0.78 -8.33
CA SER A 231 0.32 1.25 -8.67
C SER A 231 1.01 2.03 -7.53
N GLN A 232 1.42 3.29 -7.74
CA GLN A 232 1.94 4.19 -6.69
C GLN A 232 0.94 4.38 -5.54
N GLY A 233 -0.36 4.26 -5.79
CA GLY A 233 -1.39 4.24 -4.75
C GLY A 233 -1.10 3.21 -3.66
N GLY A 234 -0.42 2.09 -3.98
CA GLY A 234 0.01 1.12 -2.98
C GLY A 234 1.08 1.64 -2.00
N ILE A 235 1.98 2.53 -2.45
CA ILE A 235 2.93 3.23 -1.59
C ILE A 235 2.19 4.20 -0.67
N ILE A 236 1.27 5.00 -1.26
CA ILE A 236 0.43 5.96 -0.53
C ILE A 236 -0.39 5.24 0.54
N ALA A 237 -1.05 4.13 0.18
CA ALA A 237 -1.84 3.30 1.09
C ALA A 237 -0.98 2.77 2.25
N ALA A 238 0.17 2.15 1.97
CA ALA A 238 1.08 1.66 3.02
C ALA A 238 1.49 2.78 3.99
N SER A 239 1.83 3.95 3.44
CA SER A 239 2.19 5.15 4.21
C SER A 239 1.05 5.64 5.11
N ILE A 240 -0.19 5.61 4.62
CA ILE A 240 -1.38 5.96 5.41
C ILE A 240 -1.60 4.92 6.52
N LEU A 241 -1.51 3.63 6.21
CA LEU A 241 -1.72 2.54 7.17
C LEU A 241 -0.73 2.64 8.34
N ASP A 242 0.55 2.90 8.07
CA ASP A 242 1.56 3.11 9.12
C ASP A 242 1.17 4.23 10.10
N TRP A 243 0.59 5.32 9.60
CA TRP A 243 0.05 6.39 10.43
C TRP A 243 -1.25 6.03 11.16
N LEU A 244 -2.11 5.21 10.55
CA LEU A 244 -3.35 4.77 11.17
C LEU A 244 -3.08 3.76 12.30
N PHE A 245 -2.10 2.86 12.14
CA PHE A 245 -1.67 1.94 13.19
C PHE A 245 -1.15 2.65 14.44
N GLY A 246 -0.47 3.79 14.28
CA GLY A 246 -0.03 4.61 15.41
C GLY A 246 -1.10 5.52 16.00
N GLY A 247 -2.27 5.64 15.36
CA GLY A 247 -3.25 6.68 15.68
C GLY A 247 -4.67 6.22 16.00
N LEU A 248 -5.02 4.96 15.72
CA LEU A 248 -6.34 4.38 15.94
C LEU A 248 -6.24 3.08 16.76
N GLY A 249 -7.31 2.75 17.48
CA GLY A 249 -7.40 1.49 18.21
C GLY A 249 -7.69 0.29 17.31
N HIS A 250 -7.52 -0.90 17.88
CA HIS A 250 -7.77 -2.16 17.17
C HIS A 250 -9.23 -2.29 16.69
N LYS A 251 -10.19 -1.75 17.44
CA LYS A 251 -11.61 -1.83 17.11
C LYS A 251 -11.93 -1.06 15.82
N GLU A 252 -11.36 0.13 15.67
CA GLU A 252 -11.51 0.96 14.48
C GLU A 252 -10.80 0.33 13.28
N LEU A 253 -9.56 -0.13 13.47
CA LEU A 253 -8.74 -0.71 12.39
C LEU A 253 -9.31 -2.03 11.86
N ARG A 254 -10.00 -2.82 12.68
CA ARG A 254 -10.67 -4.07 12.26
C ARG A 254 -11.83 -3.87 11.27
N LYS A 255 -12.32 -2.64 11.12
CA LYS A 255 -13.31 -2.26 10.10
C LYS A 255 -12.69 -2.15 8.70
N LEU A 256 -11.36 -2.02 8.61
CA LEU A 256 -10.65 -1.75 7.37
C LEU A 256 -10.27 -3.02 6.62
N GLU A 257 -10.60 -3.06 5.34
CA GLU A 257 -10.13 -4.02 4.35
C GLU A 257 -9.27 -3.29 3.30
N VAL A 258 -8.17 -3.91 2.85
CA VAL A 258 -7.23 -3.26 1.92
C VAL A 258 -6.97 -4.15 0.70
N TYR A 259 -7.17 -3.58 -0.48
CA TYR A 259 -6.98 -4.26 -1.75
C TYR A 259 -6.03 -3.45 -2.62
N THR A 260 -5.00 -4.08 -3.15
CA THR A 260 -4.05 -3.38 -4.03
C THR A 260 -3.92 -4.05 -5.38
N PHE A 261 -3.82 -3.24 -6.42
CA PHE A 261 -3.59 -3.65 -7.79
C PHE A 261 -2.23 -3.12 -8.22
N ALA A 262 -1.33 -4.00 -8.69
CA ALA A 262 -0.01 -3.60 -9.19
C ALA A 262 0.82 -2.77 -8.19
N SER A 263 0.72 -3.03 -6.88
CA SER A 263 1.33 -2.17 -5.86
C SER A 263 2.83 -1.96 -6.10
N ALA A 264 3.22 -0.68 -6.21
CA ALA A 264 4.60 -0.25 -6.37
C ALA A 264 5.39 -0.27 -5.05
N GLY A 265 4.71 -0.51 -3.92
CA GLY A 265 5.29 -0.45 -2.58
C GLY A 265 6.36 -1.52 -2.32
N ARG A 266 7.25 -1.23 -1.37
CA ARG A 266 8.24 -2.22 -0.85
C ARG A 266 7.67 -3.07 0.27
N ALA A 267 6.65 -2.56 0.95
CA ALA A 267 6.00 -3.20 2.06
C ALA A 267 4.54 -2.75 2.16
N LEU A 268 3.71 -3.62 2.72
CA LEU A 268 2.42 -3.27 3.28
C LEU A 268 2.29 -4.11 4.55
N ARG A 269 2.62 -3.49 5.68
CA ARG A 269 2.77 -4.16 6.95
C ARG A 269 1.42 -4.30 7.65
N ASN A 270 1.27 -5.38 8.39
CA ASN A 270 0.13 -5.59 9.27
C ASN A 270 0.66 -6.07 10.62
N PRO A 271 0.73 -5.21 11.66
CA PRO A 271 1.30 -5.59 12.93
C PRO A 271 0.51 -6.77 13.56
N PRO A 272 1.18 -7.60 14.38
CA PRO A 272 0.47 -8.59 15.16
C PRO A 272 -0.51 -7.88 16.11
N LEU A 273 -1.68 -8.48 16.29
CA LEU A 273 -2.62 -8.10 17.34
C LEU A 273 -1.89 -8.35 18.66
N ARG A 274 -1.60 -7.28 19.40
CA ARG A 274 -1.11 -7.42 20.76
C ARG A 274 -2.30 -7.86 21.61
N ASP A 275 -2.20 -9.02 22.25
CA ASP A 275 -3.00 -9.29 23.43
C ASP A 275 -2.61 -8.21 24.44
N LEU A 276 -3.53 -7.29 24.72
CA LEU A 276 -3.44 -6.41 25.87
C LEU A 276 -3.62 -7.27 27.12
N GLY A 277 -2.62 -8.07 27.46
CA GLY A 277 -2.33 -8.45 28.84
C GLY A 277 -1.55 -7.31 29.47
N ASP A 278 -2.14 -6.70 30.49
CA ASP A 278 -1.49 -5.84 31.48
C ASP A 278 -0.80 -4.57 30.95
N VAL A 279 -1.59 -3.65 30.39
CA VAL A 279 -1.36 -2.24 30.70
C VAL A 279 -2.56 -1.77 31.49
N ASP A 280 -2.52 -2.07 32.79
CA ASP A 280 -3.43 -1.46 33.74
C ASP A 280 -3.25 0.06 33.65
N GLY A 281 -4.35 0.75 33.40
CA GLY A 281 -4.43 2.20 33.47
C GLY A 281 -4.28 2.63 34.92
N GLY A 282 -3.05 2.80 35.39
CA GLY A 282 -2.74 3.41 36.67
C GLY A 282 -2.72 4.93 36.55
N GLY A 283 -3.89 5.56 36.66
CA GLY A 283 -4.00 6.97 37.01
C GLY A 283 -3.31 7.24 38.36
N GLY A 284 -2.78 8.46 38.51
CA GLY A 284 -1.97 8.86 39.67
C GLY A 284 -2.64 8.63 41.03
N GLY A 285 -1.79 8.33 42.01
CA GLY A 285 -2.16 8.26 43.41
C GLY A 285 -0.95 7.90 44.28
N ASP A 286 -0.37 8.93 44.91
CA ASP A 286 0.52 8.77 46.05
C ASP A 286 -0.06 7.80 47.08
N ARG A 287 0.79 6.88 47.58
CA ARG A 287 0.86 6.55 49.02
C ARG A 287 2.08 5.67 49.32
N HIS A 288 2.96 6.24 50.14
CA HIS A 288 3.98 5.57 50.93
C HIS A 288 3.42 4.37 51.68
N HIS A 289 4.21 3.29 51.81
CA HIS A 289 4.44 2.60 53.08
C HIS A 289 5.66 1.67 52.95
N GLU A 290 6.72 2.02 53.69
CA GLU A 290 7.79 1.12 54.11
C GLU A 290 7.20 0.04 55.04
N HIS A 291 7.70 -1.19 54.94
CA HIS A 291 8.07 -1.98 56.12
C HIS A 291 8.98 -3.15 55.72
N GLU A 292 10.20 -3.07 56.25
CA GLU A 292 11.20 -4.12 56.34
C GLU A 292 10.72 -5.28 57.24
N HIS A 293 11.13 -6.51 56.92
CA HIS A 293 11.52 -7.51 57.91
C HIS A 293 12.48 -8.53 57.30
N GLU A 294 13.67 -8.60 57.87
CA GLU A 294 14.76 -9.55 57.57
C GLU A 294 14.70 -10.83 58.43
N HIS A 295 15.50 -11.80 57.98
CA HIS A 295 15.98 -13.06 58.60
C HIS A 295 15.07 -14.29 58.40
N GLU A 296 15.57 -15.45 57.94
CA GLU A 296 16.80 -16.12 58.38
C GLU A 296 17.32 -17.16 57.35
N HIS A 297 18.59 -17.53 57.53
CA HIS A 297 19.44 -18.37 56.68
C HIS A 297 19.04 -19.86 56.61
N GLY A 298 19.22 -20.45 55.43
CA GLY A 298 19.35 -21.90 55.23
C GLY A 298 20.26 -22.19 54.05
N HIS A 299 21.52 -22.53 54.32
CA HIS A 299 22.48 -23.02 53.34
C HIS A 299 22.17 -24.48 53.00
N ASP A 300 21.95 -24.78 51.72
CA ASP A 300 22.24 -26.09 51.14
C ASP A 300 22.73 -25.88 49.69
N ASN A 301 23.87 -26.46 49.37
CA ASN A 301 24.45 -26.51 48.02
C ASN A 301 24.44 -27.98 47.58
N PRO A 302 24.07 -28.32 46.33
CA PRO A 302 25.10 -28.95 45.49
C PRO A 302 24.95 -28.72 43.98
N GLY A 303 26.10 -28.46 43.32
CA GLY A 303 26.54 -29.16 42.10
C GLY A 303 25.94 -28.79 40.73
N PRO A 304 26.74 -28.84 39.64
CA PRO A 304 26.32 -28.39 38.31
C PRO A 304 25.60 -29.52 37.55
N GLY A 305 24.32 -29.32 37.23
CA GLY A 305 23.59 -30.32 36.45
C GLY A 305 22.09 -30.07 36.34
N ALA A 306 21.67 -29.04 35.61
CA ALA A 306 20.34 -28.99 35.02
C ALA A 306 20.34 -28.06 33.80
N MET A 307 20.68 -28.63 32.64
CA MET A 307 20.30 -28.04 31.35
C MET A 307 18.76 -28.02 31.28
N LEU A 308 18.16 -26.86 31.50
CA LEU A 308 16.76 -26.62 31.17
C LEU A 308 16.67 -26.08 29.74
N GLY A 309 16.52 -27.05 28.84
CA GLY A 309 15.81 -27.01 27.57
C GLY A 309 15.67 -25.66 26.88
N HIS A 310 16.47 -25.48 25.82
CA HIS A 310 16.03 -24.76 24.62
C HIS A 310 14.61 -25.21 24.25
N ARG A 311 13.61 -24.34 24.48
CA ARG A 311 12.34 -24.44 23.76
C ARG A 311 12.63 -24.12 22.30
N ARG A 312 12.86 -25.21 21.55
CA ARG A 312 12.76 -25.29 20.10
C ARG A 312 11.53 -24.53 19.62
N GLY A 313 11.72 -23.80 18.52
CA GLY A 313 10.71 -22.99 17.87
C GLY A 313 9.37 -23.69 17.76
N GLN A 314 8.39 -23.15 18.48
CA GLN A 314 7.02 -23.17 18.01
C GLN A 314 6.98 -22.15 16.87
N GLY A 315 6.67 -22.61 15.67
CA GLY A 315 6.28 -21.73 14.56
C GLY A 315 5.15 -20.79 15.00
N PRO A 316 4.95 -19.67 14.30
CA PRO A 316 4.03 -18.63 14.76
C PRO A 316 2.67 -19.25 15.03
N SER A 317 2.29 -19.32 16.31
CA SER A 317 0.90 -19.45 16.71
C SER A 317 0.11 -18.38 15.95
N ARG A 318 -1.15 -18.67 15.59
CA ARG A 318 -2.09 -17.74 14.94
C ARG A 318 -2.42 -16.56 15.88
N ALA A 319 -1.43 -15.77 16.27
CA ALA A 319 -1.64 -14.43 16.79
C ALA A 319 -2.33 -13.66 15.67
N GLY A 320 -3.55 -13.18 15.93
CA GLY A 320 -4.32 -12.42 14.96
C GLY A 320 -3.50 -11.24 14.43
N ARG A 321 -3.83 -10.73 13.25
CA ARG A 321 -3.27 -9.47 12.74
C ARG A 321 -4.28 -8.35 12.97
N VAL A 322 -3.82 -7.09 12.94
CA VAL A 322 -4.70 -5.93 13.17
C VAL A 322 -5.76 -5.79 12.07
N LEU A 323 -5.33 -5.82 10.80
CA LEU A 323 -6.25 -5.87 9.66
C LEU A 323 -6.60 -7.33 9.35
N ARG A 324 -7.88 -7.60 9.09
CA ARG A 324 -8.38 -8.95 8.78
C ARG A 324 -8.17 -9.33 7.32
N HIS A 325 -8.37 -8.37 6.42
CA HIS A 325 -8.40 -8.65 4.99
C HIS A 325 -7.44 -7.73 4.25
N ILE A 326 -6.43 -8.34 3.65
CA ILE A 326 -5.51 -7.68 2.73
C ILE A 326 -5.29 -8.61 1.53
N GLU A 327 -5.53 -8.09 0.32
CA GLU A 327 -5.28 -8.83 -0.92
C GLU A 327 -4.51 -7.96 -1.93
N HIS A 328 -3.64 -8.61 -2.69
CA HIS A 328 -2.83 -7.98 -3.72
C HIS A 328 -3.03 -8.68 -5.06
N TYR A 329 -3.30 -7.92 -6.11
CA TYR A 329 -3.49 -8.42 -7.47
C TYR A 329 -2.34 -7.95 -8.36
N ALA A 330 -1.70 -8.89 -9.04
CA ALA A 330 -0.50 -8.61 -9.82
C ALA A 330 -0.49 -9.37 -11.16
N ASN A 331 0.07 -8.72 -12.18
CA ASN A 331 0.36 -9.32 -13.47
C ASN A 331 1.84 -9.72 -13.53
N THR A 332 2.11 -10.96 -13.89
CA THR A 332 3.50 -11.49 -13.98
C THR A 332 4.44 -10.66 -14.87
N LYS A 333 3.92 -10.04 -15.93
CA LYS A 333 4.70 -9.23 -16.89
C LYS A 333 4.44 -7.73 -16.76
N ASP A 334 3.82 -7.29 -15.67
CA ASP A 334 3.74 -5.87 -15.33
C ASP A 334 5.05 -5.42 -14.67
N PHE A 335 5.68 -4.41 -15.27
CA PHE A 335 6.91 -3.81 -14.76
C PHE A 335 6.77 -3.35 -13.29
N VAL A 336 5.67 -2.67 -12.94
CA VAL A 336 5.49 -2.09 -11.61
C VAL A 336 5.30 -3.17 -10.57
N SER A 337 4.46 -4.17 -10.85
CA SER A 337 4.32 -5.37 -10.02
C SER A 337 5.67 -6.06 -9.77
N ASN A 338 6.55 -6.14 -10.78
CA ASN A 338 7.86 -6.78 -10.68
C ASN A 338 8.91 -5.98 -9.86
N ILE A 339 8.79 -4.65 -9.77
CA ILE A 339 9.64 -3.86 -8.86
C ILE A 339 9.02 -3.69 -7.47
N GLY A 340 7.71 -3.90 -7.33
CA GLY A 340 6.95 -3.80 -6.10
C GLY A 340 6.52 -5.17 -5.59
N VAL A 341 5.20 -5.38 -5.49
CA VAL A 341 4.61 -6.53 -4.77
C VAL A 341 5.24 -7.88 -5.11
N LEU A 342 5.52 -8.21 -6.38
CA LEU A 342 6.08 -9.52 -6.76
C LEU A 342 7.52 -9.71 -6.29
N ARG A 343 8.34 -8.64 -6.29
CA ARG A 343 9.71 -8.69 -5.76
C ARG A 343 9.70 -8.99 -4.26
N PHE A 344 8.83 -8.30 -3.54
CA PHE A 344 8.79 -8.30 -2.08
C PHE A 344 7.93 -9.42 -1.48
N THR A 345 7.24 -10.19 -2.31
CA THR A 345 6.51 -11.42 -1.93
C THR A 345 7.18 -12.69 -2.47
N SER A 346 8.34 -12.56 -3.12
CA SER A 346 9.10 -13.70 -3.62
C SER A 346 9.62 -14.58 -2.47
N PRO A 347 9.86 -15.89 -2.70
CA PRO A 347 10.44 -16.79 -1.69
C PRO A 347 11.75 -16.27 -1.10
N VAL A 348 12.57 -15.63 -1.93
CA VAL A 348 13.84 -15.00 -1.51
C VAL A 348 13.58 -13.83 -0.57
N ALA A 349 12.61 -12.97 -0.88
CA ALA A 349 12.27 -11.84 0.00
C ALA A 349 11.69 -12.30 1.34
N ALA A 350 10.89 -13.37 1.35
CA ALA A 350 10.36 -13.96 2.57
C ALA A 350 11.47 -14.47 3.50
N TYR A 351 12.53 -15.06 2.94
CA TYR A 351 13.69 -15.53 3.70
C TYR A 351 14.54 -14.38 4.25
N LEU A 352 14.76 -13.32 3.47
CA LEU A 352 15.71 -12.25 3.84
C LEU A 352 15.12 -11.23 4.81
N ASN A 353 13.86 -10.81 4.61
CA ASN A 353 13.32 -9.59 5.24
C ASN A 353 11.98 -9.81 5.98
N GLY A 354 11.56 -11.07 6.19
CA GLY A 354 10.31 -11.37 6.90
C GLY A 354 9.07 -10.77 6.22
N SER A 355 8.68 -11.35 5.08
CA SER A 355 7.52 -10.97 4.22
C SER A 355 7.00 -9.53 4.45
N PRO A 356 7.64 -8.52 3.83
CA PRO A 356 7.26 -7.12 4.03
C PRO A 356 5.84 -6.78 3.55
N PHE A 357 5.23 -7.66 2.76
CA PHE A 357 3.81 -7.62 2.40
C PHE A 357 3.01 -8.61 3.26
N SER A 358 1.94 -8.11 3.87
CA SER A 358 0.94 -8.90 4.60
C SER A 358 -0.31 -9.07 3.75
N GLY A 359 -0.83 -10.29 3.65
CA GLY A 359 -2.05 -10.58 2.88
C GLY A 359 -1.84 -11.63 1.78
N SER A 360 -2.92 -11.98 1.10
CA SER A 360 -2.91 -12.92 -0.03
C SER A 360 -2.46 -12.22 -1.31
N VAL A 361 -1.71 -12.92 -2.17
CA VAL A 361 -1.24 -12.38 -3.46
C VAL A 361 -1.81 -13.23 -4.59
N PHE A 362 -2.64 -12.61 -5.42
CA PHE A 362 -3.26 -13.19 -6.60
C PHE A 362 -2.46 -12.77 -7.84
N VAL A 363 -1.82 -13.75 -8.48
CA VAL A 363 -0.92 -13.49 -9.62
C VAL A 363 -1.52 -14.05 -10.90
N ARG A 364 -1.82 -13.16 -11.85
CA ARG A 364 -2.24 -13.54 -13.20
C ARG A 364 -1.05 -13.61 -14.14
N GLU A 365 -0.97 -14.70 -14.90
CA GLU A 365 -0.08 -14.76 -16.05
C GLU A 365 -0.58 -13.80 -17.15
N GLY A 366 0.18 -12.74 -17.43
CA GLY A 366 -0.28 -11.64 -18.28
C GLY A 366 0.56 -10.38 -18.14
N SER A 367 0.37 -9.44 -19.06
CA SER A 367 1.00 -8.12 -19.08
C SER A 367 -0.03 -7.01 -18.86
N GLY A 368 0.44 -5.76 -18.91
CA GLY A 368 -0.39 -4.57 -18.78
C GLY A 368 -0.45 -4.05 -17.35
N HIS A 369 -0.42 -2.73 -17.22
CA HIS A 369 -0.36 -2.04 -15.93
C HIS A 369 -1.62 -1.22 -15.59
N LEU A 370 -2.29 -0.65 -16.60
CA LEU A 370 -3.47 0.21 -16.42
C LEU A 370 -4.62 -0.51 -15.70
N LEU A 371 -5.28 0.19 -14.79
CA LEU A 371 -6.21 -0.42 -13.83
C LEU A 371 -7.44 -1.00 -14.55
N ASN A 372 -8.10 -0.21 -15.38
CA ASN A 372 -9.37 -0.63 -15.98
C ASN A 372 -9.13 -1.78 -16.96
N MET A 373 -8.36 -1.53 -18.01
CA MET A 373 -8.23 -2.51 -19.10
C MET A 373 -7.33 -3.71 -18.77
N HIS A 374 -6.33 -3.59 -17.88
CA HIS A 374 -5.37 -4.69 -17.62
C HIS A 374 -5.55 -5.39 -16.27
N TYR A 375 -6.41 -4.88 -15.39
CA TYR A 375 -6.72 -5.52 -14.11
C TYR A 375 -8.23 -5.76 -13.97
N LEU A 376 -9.07 -4.74 -14.01
CA LEU A 376 -10.51 -4.90 -13.81
C LEU A 376 -11.13 -5.75 -14.93
N ASP A 377 -10.91 -5.41 -16.20
CA ASP A 377 -11.44 -6.15 -17.35
C ASP A 377 -11.02 -7.63 -17.43
N THR A 378 -9.88 -7.95 -16.82
CA THR A 378 -9.20 -9.25 -16.98
C THR A 378 -9.31 -10.13 -15.74
N MET A 379 -9.45 -9.54 -14.55
CA MET A 379 -9.61 -10.26 -13.29
C MET A 379 -11.02 -10.13 -12.71
N PHE A 380 -11.77 -9.08 -13.04
CA PHE A 380 -13.09 -8.75 -12.49
C PHE A 380 -14.20 -8.65 -13.55
N GLY A 381 -13.86 -8.61 -14.85
CA GLY A 381 -14.82 -8.52 -15.95
C GLY A 381 -15.66 -9.79 -16.16
N GLU A 382 -16.65 -9.67 -17.05
CA GLU A 382 -17.67 -10.70 -17.33
C GLU A 382 -17.08 -12.08 -17.66
N ASP A 383 -15.95 -12.10 -18.37
CA ASP A 383 -15.31 -13.34 -18.81
C ASP A 383 -14.81 -14.22 -17.66
N GLY A 384 -14.56 -13.68 -16.46
CA GLY A 384 -14.18 -14.41 -15.23
C GLY A 384 -12.93 -15.31 -15.28
N ARG A 385 -12.31 -15.49 -16.46
CA ARG A 385 -11.37 -16.58 -16.77
C ARG A 385 -10.19 -16.74 -15.83
N PHE A 386 -9.75 -15.66 -15.18
CA PHE A 386 -8.69 -15.74 -14.18
C PHE A 386 -9.21 -16.26 -12.84
N MET A 387 -10.35 -15.74 -12.36
CA MET A 387 -10.92 -16.10 -11.07
C MET A 387 -11.60 -17.47 -11.11
N ASP A 388 -12.05 -17.92 -12.28
CA ASP A 388 -12.61 -19.26 -12.47
C ASP A 388 -11.55 -20.37 -12.51
N ARG A 389 -10.24 -20.03 -12.49
CA ARG A 389 -9.17 -21.03 -12.51
C ARG A 389 -9.18 -21.85 -11.22
N MET A 390 -9.07 -23.17 -11.38
CA MET A 390 -8.90 -24.09 -10.27
C MET A 390 -7.44 -24.04 -9.77
N VAL A 391 -7.29 -23.91 -8.46
CA VAL A 391 -6.00 -23.95 -7.77
C VAL A 391 -5.99 -25.06 -6.73
N ASP A 392 -4.86 -25.75 -6.67
CA ASP A 392 -4.60 -26.83 -5.72
C ASP A 392 -4.13 -26.23 -4.40
N LEU A 393 -4.94 -26.40 -3.35
CA LEU A 393 -4.62 -25.95 -2.00
C LEU A 393 -4.22 -27.14 -1.12
N PRO A 394 -3.02 -27.12 -0.52
CA PRO A 394 -2.68 -28.11 0.50
C PRO A 394 -3.51 -27.81 1.76
N VAL A 395 -4.44 -28.71 2.07
CA VAL A 395 -5.25 -28.69 3.28
C VAL A 395 -4.72 -29.74 4.22
N LYS A 396 -4.38 -29.33 5.44
CA LYS A 396 -4.01 -30.27 6.50
C LYS A 396 -5.27 -30.78 7.17
N GLY A 397 -5.57 -32.06 7.00
CA GLY A 397 -6.69 -32.71 7.67
C GLY A 397 -6.50 -32.76 9.19
N LEU A 398 -7.59 -33.01 9.92
CA LEU A 398 -7.57 -33.22 11.38
C LEU A 398 -6.71 -34.45 11.77
N ASP A 399 -6.55 -35.38 10.83
CA ASP A 399 -5.66 -36.55 10.88
C ASP A 399 -4.17 -36.20 10.65
N GLY A 400 -3.86 -34.93 10.39
CA GLY A 400 -2.51 -34.45 10.08
C GLY A 400 -2.06 -34.75 8.65
N VAL A 401 -2.89 -35.40 7.83
CA VAL A 401 -2.59 -35.76 6.45
C VAL A 401 -2.83 -34.54 5.55
N GLU A 402 -1.81 -34.16 4.77
CA GLU A 402 -1.98 -33.14 3.74
C GLU A 402 -2.75 -33.71 2.55
N ARG A 403 -3.89 -33.10 2.25
CA ARG A 403 -4.73 -33.40 1.09
C ARG A 403 -4.74 -32.20 0.17
N ILE A 404 -4.78 -32.46 -1.14
CA ILE A 404 -4.95 -31.40 -2.12
C ILE A 404 -6.44 -31.19 -2.33
N MET A 405 -6.91 -29.96 -2.10
CA MET A 405 -8.27 -29.55 -2.39
C MET A 405 -8.24 -28.54 -3.53
N GLN A 406 -9.00 -28.81 -4.59
CA GLN A 406 -9.14 -27.84 -5.68
C GLN A 406 -10.24 -26.84 -5.34
N ARG A 407 -9.96 -25.55 -5.51
CA ARG A 407 -10.95 -24.46 -5.41
C ARG A 407 -10.80 -23.48 -6.55
N GLN A 408 -11.86 -22.78 -6.90
CA GLN A 408 -11.73 -21.65 -7.81
C GLN A 408 -11.01 -20.51 -7.10
N LEU A 409 -10.20 -19.77 -7.84
CA LEU A 409 -9.45 -18.65 -7.31
C LEU A 409 -10.37 -17.54 -6.75
N GLY A 410 -11.54 -17.34 -7.39
CA GLY A 410 -12.58 -16.42 -6.95
C GLY A 410 -13.12 -16.75 -5.55
N ASP A 411 -13.20 -18.02 -5.17
CA ASP A 411 -13.67 -18.44 -3.84
C ASP A 411 -12.73 -17.98 -2.71
N LEU A 412 -11.45 -17.80 -3.05
CA LEU A 412 -10.40 -17.36 -2.13
C LEU A 412 -10.27 -15.85 -2.05
N SER A 413 -10.68 -15.14 -3.10
CA SER A 413 -10.62 -13.69 -3.21
C SER A 413 -11.85 -13.06 -2.56
N ARG A 414 -11.66 -12.37 -1.44
CA ARG A 414 -12.74 -11.64 -0.78
C ARG A 414 -13.22 -10.48 -1.63
N LEU A 415 -12.33 -9.76 -2.33
CA LEU A 415 -12.75 -8.68 -3.22
C LEU A 415 -13.66 -9.19 -4.35
N TRP A 416 -13.39 -10.39 -4.86
CA TRP A 416 -14.18 -10.98 -5.95
C TRP A 416 -15.64 -11.21 -5.53
N LYS A 417 -15.87 -11.56 -4.26
CA LYS A 417 -17.22 -11.76 -3.70
C LYS A 417 -18.03 -10.46 -3.57
N TYR A 418 -17.38 -9.31 -3.78
CA TYR A 418 -18.07 -8.01 -3.86
C TYR A 418 -18.56 -7.66 -5.25
N ARG A 419 -18.24 -8.45 -6.28
CA ARG A 419 -18.66 -8.16 -7.65
C ARG A 419 -20.19 -8.11 -7.72
N ASP A 420 -20.71 -7.28 -8.61
CA ASP A 420 -22.14 -7.18 -8.88
C ASP A 420 -23.02 -6.75 -7.69
N GLY A 421 -22.46 -6.10 -6.68
CA GLY A 421 -23.23 -5.69 -5.49
C GLY A 421 -23.31 -6.78 -4.41
N ASP A 422 -22.77 -7.98 -4.65
CA ASP A 422 -22.74 -9.06 -3.67
C ASP A 422 -21.84 -8.71 -2.48
N SER A 423 -21.93 -9.45 -1.38
CA SER A 423 -21.07 -9.26 -0.21
C SER A 423 -20.51 -10.60 0.26
N PRO A 424 -19.24 -10.67 0.67
CA PRO A 424 -18.70 -11.87 1.26
C PRO A 424 -19.35 -12.14 2.62
N ASP A 425 -19.47 -13.43 2.97
CA ASP A 425 -19.87 -13.82 4.32
C ASP A 425 -18.94 -13.16 5.36
N GLU A 426 -19.52 -12.64 6.43
CA GLU A 426 -18.75 -12.20 7.59
C GLU A 426 -18.25 -13.46 8.30
N GLU A 427 -16.93 -13.59 8.47
CA GLU A 427 -16.39 -14.60 9.37
C GLU A 427 -16.94 -14.31 10.76
N VAL A 428 -17.87 -15.17 11.22
CA VAL A 428 -18.34 -15.16 12.60
C VAL A 428 -17.10 -15.30 13.46
N ALA A 429 -16.74 -14.23 14.17
CA ALA A 429 -15.72 -14.30 15.19
C ALA A 429 -16.19 -15.36 16.18
N VAL A 430 -15.60 -16.55 16.12
CA VAL A 430 -15.77 -17.55 17.17
C VAL A 430 -15.12 -16.91 18.39
N ASP A 431 -15.96 -16.31 19.23
CA ASP A 431 -15.59 -15.81 20.53
C ASP A 431 -15.07 -17.01 21.32
N VAL A 432 -13.76 -17.08 21.57
CA VAL A 432 -13.13 -18.15 22.34
C VAL A 432 -13.41 -17.95 23.84
N LYS A 433 -14.64 -17.53 24.17
CA LYS A 433 -15.21 -17.46 25.51
C LYS A 433 -16.51 -18.24 25.51
N GLY A 434 -16.39 -19.55 25.39
CA GLY A 434 -17.55 -20.43 25.36
C GLY A 434 -17.22 -21.86 24.98
N ILE A 435 -16.15 -22.42 25.56
CA ILE A 435 -16.06 -23.86 25.73
C ILE A 435 -15.82 -24.05 27.23
N GLU A 436 -16.90 -24.42 27.92
CA GLU A 436 -16.92 -24.78 29.34
C GLU A 436 -15.93 -25.90 29.68
#